data_AF-A0A384K3Y1-F1
#
_entry.id   AF-A0A384K3Y1-F1
#
_cell.length_a   1.000
_cell.length_b   1.000
_cell.length_c   1.000
_cell.angle_alpha   90.00
_cell.angle_beta   90.00
_cell.angle_gamma   90.00
#
_symmetry.space_group_name_H-M   'P 1'
#
loop_
_entity.id
_entity.type
_entity.pdbx_description
1 polymer ?
#
loop_
_entity_poly.entity_id
_entity_poly.type
_entity_poly.pdbx_seq_one_letter_code
_entity_poly.pdbx_strand_id
1 'polypeptide(L)'
;MHFQASKLFLFASVLAPSLLASPISFLVEGNSTITSFTQFVTLAEVSKERYCHVNLHYCGWNLINNYNEDYHTRISNRLCKVIGDCNFWSGNVWNSLWNCGNDLEFLGICGGENSCRDGGSGRHDYCKA
;
A
#
# COMPACT_ATOMS: atom_id res chain seq x y z
N MET A 1 55.43 11.42 12.00
CA MET A 1 54.27 12.11 12.59
C MET A 1 53.35 11.02 13.11
N HIS A 2 53.18 10.96 14.42
CA HIS A 2 52.40 9.98 15.17
C HIS A 2 51.06 10.64 15.48
N PHE A 3 49.93 10.02 15.15
CA PHE A 3 48.68 10.19 15.89
C PHE A 3 47.83 8.92 15.75
N GLN A 4 47.67 8.24 16.89
CA GLN A 4 46.76 7.13 17.16
C GLN A 4 45.35 7.65 17.50
N ALA A 5 44.44 6.67 17.61
CA ALA A 5 43.15 6.67 18.33
C ALA A 5 41.95 7.15 17.50
N SER A 6 40.75 6.53 17.54
CA SER A 6 40.28 5.44 18.39
C SER A 6 39.01 4.80 17.82
N LYS A 7 38.95 3.49 18.05
CA LYS A 7 37.85 2.53 18.17
C LYS A 7 36.38 3.00 18.12
N LEU A 8 35.61 2.15 17.41
CA LEU A 8 34.26 1.61 17.70
C LEU A 8 33.14 2.58 18.09
N PHE A 9 32.02 2.50 17.37
CA PHE A 9 30.75 2.00 17.95
C PHE A 9 29.86 1.42 16.84
N LEU A 10 29.71 0.09 16.88
CA LEU A 10 28.66 -0.66 16.17
C LEU A 10 27.35 -0.40 16.92
N PHE A 11 26.37 0.24 16.28
CA PHE A 11 24.99 0.23 16.75
C PHE A 11 24.22 -0.82 15.96
N ALA A 12 24.18 -2.03 16.53
CA ALA A 12 23.21 -3.04 16.16
C ALA A 12 21.89 -2.71 16.87
N SER A 13 20.94 -2.12 16.15
CA SER A 13 19.58 -1.92 16.66
C SER A 13 18.76 -3.19 16.40
N VAL A 14 18.86 -4.15 17.33
CA VAL A 14 17.98 -5.33 17.36
C VAL A 14 16.64 -4.88 17.94
N LEU A 15 15.67 -4.58 17.07
CA LEU A 15 14.26 -4.50 17.47
C LEU A 15 13.67 -5.91 17.35
N ALA A 16 13.77 -6.67 18.43
CA ALA A 16 13.00 -7.89 18.61
C ALA A 16 11.55 -7.53 19.01
N PRO A 17 10.52 -8.00 18.30
CA PRO A 17 9.16 -7.94 18.80
C PRO A 17 8.97 -8.99 19.89
N SER A 18 8.65 -8.54 21.10
CA SER A 18 8.22 -9.39 22.22
C SER A 18 6.86 -10.02 21.90
N LEU A 19 6.84 -11.20 21.29
CA LEU A 19 5.63 -12.00 21.13
C LEU A 19 5.36 -12.80 22.41
N LEU A 20 4.45 -12.30 23.24
CA LEU A 20 3.74 -13.12 24.23
C LEU A 20 2.70 -13.96 23.49
N ALA A 21 3.12 -15.09 22.95
CA ALA A 21 2.22 -16.11 22.43
C ALA A 21 1.76 -17.00 23.60
N SER A 22 0.59 -16.72 24.15
CA SER A 22 -0.07 -17.64 25.09
C SER A 22 -0.65 -18.82 24.30
N PRO A 23 -0.37 -20.08 24.65
CA PRO A 23 -0.97 -21.23 23.99
C PRO A 23 -2.43 -21.39 24.44
N ILE A 24 -3.38 -21.34 23.51
CA ILE A 24 -4.75 -21.80 23.76
C ILE A 24 -4.76 -23.31 23.51
N SER A 25 -5.00 -24.09 24.56
CA SER A 25 -5.19 -25.54 24.45
C SER A 25 -6.64 -25.80 24.04
N PHE A 26 -6.87 -26.26 22.81
CA PHE A 26 -8.18 -26.82 22.42
C PHE A 26 -8.12 -28.35 22.59
N LEU A 27 -8.98 -28.88 23.46
CA LEU A 27 -9.22 -30.31 23.57
C LEU A 27 -10.24 -30.71 22.50
N VAL A 28 -9.80 -31.45 21.47
CA VAL A 28 -10.68 -32.20 20.58
C VAL A 28 -10.85 -33.60 21.18
N GLU A 29 -12.06 -33.91 21.64
CA GLU A 29 -12.41 -35.23 22.15
C GLU A 29 -12.64 -36.18 20.97
N GLY A 30 -11.65 -37.02 20.68
CA GLY A 30 -11.70 -37.94 19.55
C GLY A 30 -10.51 -38.90 19.52
N ASN A 31 -10.64 -39.99 20.28
CA ASN A 31 -9.98 -41.30 20.10
C ASN A 31 -8.47 -41.31 19.78
N SER A 32 -7.67 -41.50 20.84
CA SER A 32 -6.45 -42.33 20.87
C SER A 32 -5.44 -42.16 19.72
N THR A 33 -4.65 -41.08 19.74
CA THR A 33 -3.20 -41.05 19.47
C THR A 33 -2.70 -39.63 19.65
N ILE A 34 -2.03 -39.35 20.78
CA ILE A 34 -1.50 -38.02 21.08
C ILE A 34 -0.30 -37.76 20.17
N THR A 35 -0.52 -36.99 19.12
CA THR A 35 0.56 -36.45 18.28
C THR A 35 0.55 -34.94 18.49
N SER A 36 1.53 -34.42 19.23
CA SER A 36 1.68 -32.98 19.44
C SER A 36 2.08 -32.31 18.14
N PHE A 37 1.14 -31.67 17.46
CA PHE A 37 1.41 -30.81 16.31
C PHE A 37 1.48 -29.36 16.78
N THR A 38 2.68 -28.78 16.81
CA THR A 38 2.86 -27.33 16.91
C THR A 38 2.54 -26.71 15.56
N GLN A 39 1.34 -26.17 15.38
CA GLN A 39 1.00 -25.38 14.20
C GLN A 39 1.52 -23.94 14.39
N PHE A 40 2.58 -23.60 13.65
CA PHE A 40 3.00 -22.23 13.47
C PHE A 40 2.07 -21.59 12.44
N VAL A 41 1.10 -20.79 12.90
CA VAL A 41 0.31 -19.94 12.01
C VAL A 41 1.19 -18.74 11.64
N THR A 42 1.91 -18.86 10.53
CA THR A 42 2.52 -17.69 9.88
C THR A 42 1.37 -16.84 9.34
N LEU A 43 1.09 -15.69 9.96
CA LEU A 43 0.34 -14.62 9.31
C LEU A 43 1.22 -14.11 8.16
N ALA A 44 1.22 -14.82 7.04
CA ALA A 44 1.58 -14.22 5.77
C ALA A 44 0.52 -13.14 5.56
N GLU A 45 0.91 -11.87 5.70
CA GLU A 45 0.13 -10.78 5.14
C GLU A 45 -0.11 -11.18 3.69
N VAL A 46 -1.35 -11.52 3.38
CA VAL A 46 -1.78 -11.73 2.01
C VAL A 46 -1.52 -10.38 1.36
N SER A 47 -0.35 -10.21 0.74
CA SER A 47 -0.03 -9.11 -0.15
C SER A 47 -0.97 -9.31 -1.31
N LYS A 48 -2.16 -8.80 -1.10
CA LYS A 48 -3.27 -8.75 -2.01
C LYS A 48 -2.65 -8.17 -3.29
N GLU A 49 -2.40 -9.02 -4.28
CA GLU A 49 -2.03 -8.60 -5.64
C GLU A 49 -3.32 -8.02 -6.24
N ARG A 50 -3.65 -6.86 -5.71
CA ARG A 50 -4.74 -6.00 -6.07
C ARG A 50 -4.04 -4.65 -6.17
N TYR A 51 -4.64 -3.76 -6.92
CA TYR A 51 -4.16 -2.40 -7.07
C TYR A 51 -3.06 -2.23 -8.13
N CYS A 52 -3.10 -1.04 -8.71
CA CYS A 52 -2.04 -0.43 -9.51
C CYS A 52 -0.62 -0.83 -9.06
N HIS A 53 0.36 -0.76 -9.97
CA HIS A 53 1.72 -1.17 -9.61
C HIS A 53 2.29 -0.24 -8.55
N VAL A 54 2.75 -0.83 -7.44
CA VAL A 54 3.31 -0.07 -6.31
C VAL A 54 4.49 0.79 -6.76
N ASN A 55 4.61 1.97 -6.14
CA ASN A 55 5.58 3.02 -6.47
C ASN A 55 5.44 3.60 -7.88
N LEU A 56 4.32 3.40 -8.58
CA LEU A 56 3.98 4.15 -9.78
C LEU A 56 2.87 5.17 -9.51
N HIS A 57 2.89 6.24 -10.30
CA HIS A 57 1.82 7.23 -10.27
C HIS A 57 0.83 6.94 -11.38
N TYR A 58 -0.44 7.21 -11.09
CA TYR A 58 -1.52 6.97 -12.02
C TYR A 58 -2.47 8.15 -12.08
N CYS A 59 -2.93 8.44 -13.29
CA CYS A 59 -4.09 9.27 -13.51
C CYS A 59 -5.35 8.58 -12.99
N GLY A 60 -6.30 9.36 -12.48
CA GLY A 60 -7.59 8.85 -12.03
C GLY A 60 -8.30 8.06 -13.13
N TRP A 61 -8.31 8.58 -14.37
CA TRP A 61 -8.87 7.86 -15.52
C TRP A 61 -8.18 6.52 -15.80
N ASN A 62 -6.86 6.44 -15.60
CA ASN A 62 -6.09 5.23 -15.88
C ASN A 62 -6.42 4.15 -14.84
N LEU A 63 -6.54 4.54 -13.57
CA LEU A 63 -6.99 3.66 -12.49
C LEU A 63 -8.41 3.13 -12.73
N ILE A 64 -9.33 4.02 -13.09
CA ILE A 64 -10.74 3.69 -13.29
C ILE A 64 -10.93 2.73 -14.47
N ASN A 65 -10.21 2.94 -15.58
CA ASN A 65 -10.45 2.19 -16.81
C ASN A 65 -9.73 0.84 -16.87
N ASN A 66 -8.56 0.72 -16.23
CA ASN A 66 -7.66 -0.42 -16.46
C ASN A 66 -7.63 -1.46 -15.34
N TYR A 67 -8.34 -1.23 -14.24
CA TYR A 67 -8.31 -2.13 -13.09
C TYR A 67 -9.71 -2.54 -12.64
N ASN A 68 -9.85 -3.79 -12.22
CA ASN A 68 -11.13 -4.41 -11.82
C ASN A 68 -11.67 -3.92 -10.46
N GLU A 69 -11.04 -2.92 -9.86
CA GLU A 69 -11.50 -2.37 -8.60
C GLU A 69 -12.36 -1.13 -8.81
N ASP A 70 -13.24 -0.85 -7.85
CA ASP A 70 -14.05 0.37 -7.85
C ASP A 70 -13.22 1.60 -7.46
N TYR A 71 -12.27 1.94 -8.32
CA TYR A 71 -11.42 3.11 -8.18
C TYR A 71 -12.21 4.40 -8.26
N HIS A 72 -13.32 4.42 -9.00
CA HIS A 72 -14.16 5.60 -9.13
C HIS A 72 -14.72 6.01 -7.76
N THR A 73 -15.34 5.09 -7.02
CA THR A 73 -15.83 5.34 -5.65
C THR A 73 -14.70 5.66 -4.67
N ARG A 74 -13.56 4.97 -4.77
CA ARG A 74 -12.41 5.23 -3.87
C ARG A 74 -11.85 6.64 -4.06
N ILE A 75 -11.63 7.03 -5.31
CA ILE A 75 -11.13 8.35 -5.69
C ILE A 75 -12.12 9.41 -5.25
N SER A 76 -13.40 9.30 -5.60
CA SER A 76 -14.40 10.32 -5.24
C SER A 76 -14.52 10.50 -3.71
N ASN A 77 -14.54 9.40 -2.95
CA ASN A 77 -14.58 9.46 -1.49
C ASN A 77 -13.31 10.08 -0.91
N ARG A 78 -12.15 9.84 -1.53
CA ARG A 78 -10.89 10.41 -1.08
C ARG A 78 -10.85 11.90 -1.38
N LEU A 79 -11.21 12.33 -2.60
CA LEU A 79 -11.32 13.74 -3.00
C LEU A 79 -12.25 14.53 -2.09
N CYS A 80 -13.41 13.95 -1.73
CA CYS A 80 -14.34 14.53 -0.77
C CYS A 80 -13.66 14.84 0.57
N LYS A 81 -12.80 13.93 1.05
CA LYS A 81 -12.08 14.09 2.32
C LYS A 81 -10.91 15.07 2.25
N VAL A 82 -10.17 15.10 1.13
CA VAL A 82 -8.91 15.87 1.05
C VAL A 82 -9.08 17.29 0.51
N ILE A 83 -10.02 17.50 -0.42
CA ILE A 83 -10.25 18.81 -1.04
C ILE A 83 -11.72 19.25 -1.01
N GLY A 84 -12.62 18.46 -0.41
CA GLY A 84 -14.05 18.78 -0.32
C GLY A 84 -14.86 18.52 -1.59
N ASP A 85 -14.25 17.94 -2.63
CA ASP A 85 -14.97 17.57 -3.86
C ASP A 85 -15.67 16.23 -3.69
N CYS A 86 -16.92 16.29 -3.23
CA CYS A 86 -17.74 15.11 -2.98
C CYS A 86 -18.60 14.69 -4.19
N ASN A 87 -18.41 15.33 -5.35
CA ASN A 87 -19.14 14.97 -6.55
C ASN A 87 -18.49 13.73 -7.21
N PHE A 88 -19.23 12.62 -7.19
CA PHE A 88 -18.82 11.37 -7.84
C PHE A 88 -18.45 11.58 -9.32
N TRP A 89 -19.19 12.43 -10.04
CA TRP A 89 -18.98 12.67 -11.48
C TRP A 89 -18.06 13.85 -11.77
N SER A 90 -17.30 14.33 -10.79
CA SER A 90 -16.40 15.45 -10.98
C SER A 90 -15.31 15.14 -12.01
N GLY A 91 -14.98 16.11 -12.86
CA GLY A 91 -13.81 16.01 -13.75
C GLY A 91 -12.49 15.79 -12.98
N ASN A 92 -12.43 16.18 -11.71
CA ASN A 92 -11.30 15.95 -10.83
C ASN A 92 -11.08 14.45 -10.52
N VAL A 93 -12.14 13.64 -10.53
CA VAL A 93 -12.03 12.18 -10.36
C VAL A 93 -11.20 11.57 -11.49
N TRP A 94 -11.38 12.08 -12.71
CA TRP A 94 -10.67 11.60 -13.90
C TRP A 94 -9.29 12.26 -14.10
N ASN A 95 -9.17 13.54 -13.76
CA ASN A 95 -7.95 14.36 -13.97
C ASN A 95 -7.10 14.55 -12.71
N SER A 96 -7.20 13.63 -11.74
CA SER A 96 -6.35 13.60 -10.55
C SER A 96 -5.14 12.71 -10.76
N LEU A 97 -4.06 12.99 -10.04
CA LEU A 97 -2.85 12.20 -9.99
C LEU A 97 -2.71 11.53 -8.63
N TRP A 98 -2.33 10.25 -8.65
CA TRP A 98 -2.29 9.40 -7.47
C TRP A 98 -0.98 8.64 -7.40
N ASN A 99 -0.42 8.48 -6.19
CA ASN A 99 0.65 7.54 -5.92
C ASN A 99 0.04 6.20 -5.48
N CYS A 100 0.49 5.12 -6.11
CA CYS A 100 0.08 3.77 -5.74
C CYS A 100 1.08 3.19 -4.74
N GLY A 101 0.70 3.14 -3.46
CA GLY A 101 1.48 2.50 -2.41
C GLY A 101 0.71 1.33 -1.79
N ASN A 102 0.72 1.23 -0.46
CA ASN A 102 -0.16 0.33 0.28
C ASN A 102 -1.65 0.70 0.11
N ASP A 103 -1.92 1.97 -0.17
CA ASP A 103 -3.23 2.51 -0.55
C ASP A 103 -3.04 3.58 -1.65
N LEU A 104 -4.13 4.20 -2.07
CA LEU A 104 -4.16 5.33 -3.00
C LEU A 104 -3.86 6.65 -2.29
N GLU A 105 -2.71 7.21 -2.58
CA GLU A 105 -2.29 8.51 -2.06
C GLU A 105 -2.55 9.62 -3.07
N PHE A 106 -3.23 10.68 -2.63
CA PHE A 106 -3.56 11.81 -3.49
C PHE A 106 -2.34 12.71 -3.70
N LEU A 107 -1.93 12.92 -4.95
CA LEU A 107 -0.81 13.81 -5.29
C LEU A 107 -1.29 15.20 -5.75
N GLY A 108 -2.41 15.27 -6.46
CA GLY A 108 -2.95 16.55 -6.90
C GLY A 108 -3.98 16.44 -8.02
N ILE A 109 -4.51 17.59 -8.44
CA ILE A 109 -5.35 17.72 -9.63
C ILE A 109 -4.47 18.23 -10.76
N CYS A 110 -4.46 17.54 -11.90
CA CYS A 110 -3.65 17.93 -13.07
C CYS A 110 -4.24 19.08 -13.88
N GLY A 111 -5.49 19.47 -13.62
CA GLY A 111 -6.20 20.53 -14.32
C GLY A 111 -7.48 20.03 -14.99
N GLY A 112 -7.80 20.62 -16.15
CA GLY A 112 -8.99 20.27 -16.93
C GLY A 112 -8.83 18.98 -17.75
N GLU A 113 -9.76 18.76 -18.67
CA GLU A 113 -9.79 17.58 -19.53
C GLU A 113 -8.45 17.33 -20.25
N ASN A 114 -8.00 16.07 -20.29
CA ASN A 114 -6.75 15.64 -20.91
C ASN A 114 -5.45 16.21 -20.31
N SER A 115 -5.51 16.79 -19.11
CA SER A 115 -4.33 17.34 -18.43
C SER A 115 -3.51 16.26 -17.72
N CYS A 116 -4.11 15.13 -17.33
CA CYS A 116 -3.38 13.98 -16.82
C CYS A 116 -3.05 12.99 -17.95
N ARG A 117 -1.76 12.66 -18.11
CA ARG A 117 -1.24 11.87 -19.24
C ARG A 117 -0.66 10.55 -18.77
N ASP A 118 -0.95 9.51 -19.54
CA ASP A 118 -0.32 8.19 -19.40
C ASP A 118 1.18 8.30 -19.71
N GLY A 119 2.00 7.84 -18.77
CA GLY A 119 3.46 7.78 -18.91
C GLY A 119 3.95 6.61 -19.78
N GLY A 120 3.08 5.65 -20.04
CA GLY A 120 3.35 4.39 -20.71
C GLY A 120 3.69 3.25 -19.74
N SER A 121 3.85 2.05 -20.29
CA SER A 121 4.08 0.83 -19.50
C SER A 121 5.31 0.94 -18.58
N GLY A 122 5.10 0.67 -17.29
CA GLY A 122 6.13 0.71 -16.25
C GLY A 122 6.64 2.11 -15.91
N ARG A 123 5.90 3.16 -16.27
CA ARG A 123 6.26 4.56 -16.02
C ARG A 123 5.15 5.27 -15.25
N HIS A 124 5.53 6.36 -14.60
CA HIS A 124 4.60 7.22 -13.89
C HIS A 124 3.73 8.01 -14.87
N ASP A 125 2.43 8.01 -14.64
CA ASP A 125 1.56 9.04 -15.18
C ASP A 125 1.93 10.42 -14.63
N TYR A 126 1.55 11.48 -15.35
CA TYR A 126 1.97 12.83 -14.99
C TYR A 126 0.95 13.88 -15.41
N CYS A 127 0.97 15.01 -14.70
CA CYS A 127 0.24 16.21 -15.10
C CYS A 127 1.02 16.93 -16.21
N LYS A 128 0.38 17.15 -17.35
CA LYS A 128 0.91 17.98 -18.43
C LYS A 128 0.82 19.46 -18.00
N ALA A 129 1.93 20.17 -18.08
CA ALA A 129 2.00 21.62 -17.88
C ALA A 129 1.37 22.39 -19.04
#